data_AF-A0A1X6YG28-F1
#
_entry.id   AF-A0A1X6YG28-F1
#
_cell.length_a   1.000
_cell.length_b   1.000
_cell.length_c   1.000
_cell.angle_alpha   90.00
_cell.angle_beta   90.00
_cell.angle_gamma   90.00
#
_symmetry.space_group_name_H-M   'P 1'
#
loop_
_entity.id
_entity.type
_entity.pdbx_description
1 polymer ?
#
loop_
_entity_poly.entity_id
_entity_poly.type
_entity_poly.pdbx_seq_one_letter_code
_entity_poly.pdbx_strand_id
1 'polypeptide(L)' 'MKRILASVLLLPTTVLAESFERPIPQPQTESAEVWFLISSIALVLSLVAVQMLVSRR' A
#
# COMPACT_ATOMS: atom_id res chain seq x y z
N MET A 1 32.04 14.16 36.18
CA MET A 1 30.80 13.39 35.88
C MET A 1 29.78 14.18 35.07
N LYS A 2 29.31 15.36 35.53
CA LYS A 2 28.30 16.17 34.79
C LYS A 2 28.66 16.51 33.33
N ARG A 3 29.95 16.78 33.06
CA ARG A 3 30.45 17.08 31.69
C ARG A 3 30.40 15.89 30.73
N ILE A 4 30.62 14.67 31.24
CA ILE A 4 30.58 13.43 30.45
C ILE A 4 29.13 13.13 30.04
N LEU A 5 28.20 13.33 30.97
CA LEU A 5 26.76 13.20 30.74
C LEU A 5 26.24 14.15 29.64
N ALA A 6 26.74 15.39 29.62
CA ALA A 6 26.39 16.35 28.58
C ALA A 6 26.91 15.95 27.19
N SER A 7 28.09 15.32 27.11
CA SER A 7 28.66 14.84 25.84
C SER A 7 27.89 13.64 25.26
N VAL A 8 27.32 12.78 26.12
CA VAL A 8 26.51 11.63 25.70
C VAL A 8 25.20 12.05 25.04
N LEU A 9 24.61 13.19 25.46
CA LEU A 9 23.38 13.74 24.87
C LEU A 9 23.59 14.31 23.45
N LEU A 10 24.83 14.51 23.03
CA LEU A 10 25.19 14.98 21.68
C LEU A 10 25.50 13.84 20.71
N LEU A 11 25.45 12.58 21.16
CA LEU A 11 25.65 11.43 20.29
C LEU A 11 24.49 11.33 19.29
N PRO A 12 24.78 11.06 18.00
CA PRO A 12 23.75 10.95 16.98
C PRO A 12 22.80 9.78 17.31
N THR A 13 21.52 10.10 17.44
CA THR A 13 20.45 9.14 17.74
C THR A 13 20.24 8.11 16.64
N THR A 14 20.86 8.29 15.48
CA THR A 14 20.83 7.33 14.35
C THR A 14 21.43 5.97 14.71
N VAL A 15 22.34 5.90 15.70
CA VAL A 15 22.88 4.63 16.21
C VAL A 15 21.84 3.86 17.04
N LEU A 16 20.83 4.56 17.56
CA LEU A 16 19.74 4.01 18.36
C LEU A 16 18.42 3.90 17.57
N ALA A 17 18.41 4.31 16.30
CA ALA A 17 17.25 4.19 15.44
C ALA A 17 17.09 2.73 15.00
N GLU A 18 15.89 2.19 15.17
CA GLU A 18 15.52 0.90 14.63
C GLU A 18 15.74 0.90 13.11
N SER A 19 16.32 -0.19 12.58
CA SER A 19 16.55 -0.31 11.15
C SER A 19 15.21 -0.32 10.42
N PHE A 20 15.00 0.61 9.51
CA PHE A 20 13.82 0.60 8.66
C PHE A 20 13.83 -0.64 7.77
N GLU A 21 12.92 -1.58 8.05
CA GLU A 21 12.68 -2.72 7.18
C GLU A 21 11.63 -2.33 6.13
N ARG A 22 11.99 -2.49 4.86
CA ARG A 22 11.07 -2.19 3.76
C ARG A 22 9.95 -3.23 3.76
N PRO A 23 8.67 -2.83 3.74
CA PRO A 23 7.58 -3.76 3.53
C PRO A 23 7.81 -4.50 2.21
N ILE A 24 7.88 -5.83 2.26
CA ILE A 24 7.94 -6.67 1.07
C ILE A 24 6.52 -6.70 0.49
N PRO A 25 6.33 -6.37 -0.80
CA PRO A 25 5.03 -6.51 -1.45
C PRO A 25 4.51 -7.94 -1.26
N GLN A 26 3.24 -8.07 -0.88
CA GLN A 26 2.64 -9.40 -0.81
C GLN A 26 2.69 -10.07 -2.18
N PRO A 27 3.00 -11.37 -2.24
CA PRO A 27 2.99 -12.08 -3.51
C PRO A 27 1.59 -12.06 -4.10
N GLN A 28 1.52 -11.96 -5.43
CA GLN A 28 0.28 -12.09 -6.17
C GLN A 28 -0.29 -13.49 -5.94
N THR A 29 -1.53 -13.57 -5.44
CA THR A 29 -2.19 -14.84 -5.16
C THR A 29 -3.12 -15.21 -6.30
N GLU A 30 -3.27 -16.52 -6.56
CA GLU A 30 -4.24 -17.04 -7.53
C GLU A 30 -5.66 -16.53 -7.23
N SER A 31 -6.02 -16.44 -5.94
CA SER A 31 -7.30 -15.88 -5.51
C SER A 31 -7.48 -14.41 -5.88
N ALA A 32 -6.43 -13.59 -5.76
CA ALA A 32 -6.50 -12.17 -6.12
C ALA A 32 -6.68 -11.99 -7.64
N GLU A 33 -6.02 -12.82 -8.44
CA GLU A 33 -6.15 -12.82 -9.91
C GLU A 33 -7.58 -13.16 -10.35
N VAL A 34 -8.17 -14.21 -9.76
CA VAL A 34 -9.55 -14.62 -10.07
C VAL A 34 -10.54 -13.52 -9.73
N TRP A 35 -10.42 -12.91 -8.54
CA TRP A 35 -11.30 -11.82 -8.15
C TRP A 35 -11.12 -10.57 -9.01
N PHE A 36 -9.88 -10.24 -9.37
CA PHE A 36 -9.60 -9.13 -10.29
C PHE A 36 -10.29 -9.33 -11.64
N LEU A 37 -10.25 -10.54 -12.20
CA LEU A 37 -10.92 -10.86 -13.46
C LEU A 37 -12.44 -10.70 -13.34
N ILE A 38 -13.05 -11.28 -12.29
CA ILE A 38 -14.49 -11.20 -12.05
C ILE A 38 -14.93 -9.74 -11.91
N SER A 39 -14.22 -8.95 -11.11
CA SER A 39 -14.51 -7.53 -10.92
C SER A 39 -14.35 -6.73 -12.21
N SER A 40 -13.35 -7.04 -13.03
CA SER A 40 -13.14 -6.37 -14.32
C SER A 40 -14.30 -6.64 -15.29
N ILE A 41 -14.77 -7.88 -15.38
CA ILE A 41 -15.94 -8.24 -16.19
C ILE A 41 -17.19 -7.50 -15.68
N ALA A 42 -17.42 -7.51 -14.38
CA ALA A 42 -18.56 -6.83 -13.76
C ALA A 42 -18.55 -5.31 -14.04
N LEU A 43 -17.37 -4.68 -14.02
CA LEU A 43 -17.21 -3.26 -14.35
C LEU A 43 -17.61 -2.99 -15.81
N VAL A 44 -17.08 -3.76 -16.77
CA VAL A 44 -17.40 -3.59 -18.20
C VAL A 44 -18.90 -3.78 -18.45
N LEU A 45 -19.51 -4.82 -17.87
CA LEU A 45 -20.94 -5.07 -17.99
C LEU A 45 -21.78 -3.91 -17.42
N SER A 46 -21.33 -3.31 -16.31
CA SER A 46 -21.98 -2.15 -15.71
C SER A 46 -21.94 -0.93 -16.63
N LEU A 47 -20.81 -0.67 -17.28
CA LEU A 47 -20.67 0.41 -18.27
C LEU A 47 -21.59 0.19 -19.48
N VAL A 48 -21.66 -1.05 -19.99
CA VAL A 48 -22.58 -1.42 -21.08
C VAL A 48 -24.04 -1.20 -20.66
N ALA A 49 -24.41 -1.62 -19.45
CA ALA A 49 -25.77 -1.43 -18.93
C ALA A 49 -26.14 0.05 -18.84
N VAL A 50 -25.23 0.91 -18.37
CA VAL A 50 -25.41 2.37 -18.35
C VAL A 50 -25.57 2.92 -19.77
N GLN A 51 -24.71 2.53 -20.70
CA GLN A 51 -24.82 2.96 -22.10
C GLN A 51 -26.18 2.57 -22.69
N MET A 52 -26.65 1.34 -22.46
CA MET A 52 -27.96 0.88 -22.92
C MET A 52 -29.12 1.67 -22.29
N LEU A 53 -29.01 2.03 -21.02
CA LEU A 53 -30.04 2.83 -20.33
C LEU A 53 -30.12 4.25 -20.90
N VAL A 54 -28.97 4.88 -21.16
CA VAL A 54 -28.91 6.26 -21.67
C VAL A 54 -29.26 6.32 -23.16
N SER A 55 -28.84 5.35 -23.96
CA SER A 55 -29.12 5.32 -25.42
C SER A 55 -30.61 5.15 -25.76
N ARG A 56 -31.44 4.80 -24.77
CA ARG A 56 -32.90 4.64 -24.93
C ARG A 56 -33.67 5.93 -24.60
N ARG A 57 -33.00 6.98 -24.14
CA ARG A 57 -33.56 8.33 -23.97
C ARG A 57 -33.26 9.18 -25.20
#